data_AF-A0A6N7XIA9-F1
#
_entry.id   AF-A0A6N7XIA9-F1
#
_cell.length_a   1.000
_cell.length_b   1.000
_cell.length_c   1.000
_cell.angle_alpha   90.00
_cell.angle_beta   90.00
_cell.angle_gamma   90.00
#
_symmetry.space_group_name_H-M   'P 1'
#
loop_
_entity.id
_entity.type
_entity.pdbx_description
1 polymer ?
#
loop_
_entity_poly.entity_id
_entity_poly.type
_entity_poly.pdbx_seq_one_letter_code
_entity_poly.pdbx_strand_id
1 'polypeptide(L)'
;MNTNLGNRIKNLRNERHLSQEYVAEQIGVSRQSVSKWESGISRPSTGNLICLAELFDVSLDAFTQETSDNSGNVKKRKDISKTLKIIVCTIFGICILHFIIWAIFYGMYSLKGDVFAENISAFLTVFSVIGTACYAFLPTAGVLMSAGIVIVGAIDKSKETALTGIILICAMLLLRLLPLMYIHMQIVY
;
A
#
# COMPACT_ATOMS: atom_id res chain seq x y z
N MET A 1 -12.11 28.28 -3.30
CA MET A 1 -11.78 28.57 -1.89
C MET A 1 -12.21 27.38 -1.03
N ASN A 2 -11.45 27.09 0.03
CA ASN A 2 -11.38 25.80 0.73
C ASN A 2 -12.76 25.19 1.13
N THR A 3 -13.10 24.02 0.58
CA THR A 3 -14.42 23.35 0.64
C THR A 3 -14.64 22.47 1.88
N ASN A 4 -13.64 22.34 2.76
CA ASN A 4 -13.68 21.40 3.88
C ASN A 4 -14.80 21.73 4.90
N LEU A 5 -14.95 23.01 5.26
CA LEU A 5 -15.97 23.45 6.23
C LEU A 5 -17.41 23.24 5.72
N GLY A 6 -17.69 23.59 4.46
CA GLY A 6 -19.01 23.41 3.84
C GLY A 6 -19.43 21.94 3.78
N ASN A 7 -18.49 21.06 3.40
CA ASN A 7 -18.71 19.62 3.41
C ASN A 7 -18.98 19.10 4.82
N ARG A 8 -18.30 19.63 5.84
CA ARG A 8 -18.48 19.23 7.23
C ARG A 8 -19.84 19.62 7.77
N ILE A 9 -20.31 20.84 7.48
CA ILE A 9 -21.68 21.29 7.80
C ILE A 9 -22.70 20.32 7.17
N LYS A 10 -22.54 20.02 5.87
CA LYS A 10 -23.43 19.12 5.14
C LYS A 10 -23.43 17.70 5.71
N ASN A 11 -22.27 17.17 6.08
CA ASN A 11 -22.14 15.83 6.66
C ASN A 11 -22.82 15.74 8.02
N LEU A 12 -22.52 16.67 8.94
CA LEU A 12 -23.12 16.72 10.27
C LEU A 12 -24.64 16.88 10.21
N ARG A 13 -25.13 17.68 9.24
CA ARG A 13 -26.56 17.83 8.96
C ARG A 13 -27.18 16.51 8.50
N ASN A 14 -26.54 15.80 7.57
CA ASN A 14 -27.05 14.54 7.05
C ASN A 14 -26.99 13.40 8.08
N GLU A 15 -25.93 13.33 8.90
CA GLU A 15 -25.79 12.37 10.00
C GLU A 15 -26.91 12.50 11.04
N ARG A 16 -27.42 13.73 11.23
CA ARG A 16 -28.54 14.03 12.13
C ARG A 16 -29.89 14.11 11.40
N HIS A 17 -29.93 13.77 10.12
CA HIS A 17 -31.14 13.81 9.29
C HIS A 17 -31.87 15.17 9.26
N LEU A 18 -31.14 16.27 9.38
CA LEU A 18 -31.71 17.61 9.41
C LEU A 18 -31.84 18.21 8.00
N SER A 19 -32.84 19.06 7.76
CA SER A 19 -32.97 19.83 6.52
C SER A 19 -32.16 21.12 6.57
N GLN A 20 -31.84 21.70 5.40
CA GLN A 20 -31.17 23.01 5.34
C GLN A 20 -32.06 24.10 5.94
N GLU A 21 -33.37 24.01 5.71
CA GLU A 21 -34.40 24.86 6.31
C GLU A 21 -34.35 24.82 7.85
N TYR A 22 -34.31 23.63 8.44
CA TYR A 22 -34.27 23.47 9.90
C TYR A 22 -33.00 24.09 10.50
N VAL A 23 -31.83 23.82 9.90
CA VAL A 23 -30.56 24.41 10.35
C VAL A 23 -30.59 25.94 10.23
N ALA A 24 -31.19 26.46 9.16
CA ALA A 24 -31.32 27.91 8.95
C ALA A 24 -32.21 28.56 10.01
N GLU A 25 -33.32 27.92 10.37
CA GLU A 25 -34.24 28.37 11.41
C GLU A 25 -33.56 28.40 12.78
N GLN A 26 -32.84 27.34 13.16
CA GLN A 26 -32.16 27.26 14.46
C GLN A 26 -31.05 28.31 14.63
N ILE A 27 -30.37 28.68 13.53
CA ILE A 27 -29.29 29.67 13.55
C ILE A 27 -29.81 31.10 13.32
N GLY A 28 -31.07 31.26 12.89
CA GLY A 28 -31.65 32.57 12.58
C GLY A 28 -31.14 33.18 11.28
N VAL A 29 -30.90 32.36 10.24
CA VAL A 29 -30.44 32.81 8.92
C VAL A 29 -31.35 32.33 7.80
N SER A 30 -31.15 32.85 6.58
CA SER A 30 -31.86 32.33 5.41
C SER A 30 -31.37 30.93 5.02
N ARG A 31 -32.28 30.09 4.51
CA ARG A 31 -31.92 28.79 3.93
C ARG A 31 -30.88 28.91 2.80
N GLN A 32 -30.92 30.00 2.03
CA GLN A 32 -29.92 30.29 1.00
C GLN A 32 -28.52 30.49 1.60
N SER A 33 -28.41 31.05 2.81
CA SER A 33 -27.13 31.20 3.51
C SER A 33 -26.52 29.83 3.82
N VAL A 34 -27.32 28.90 4.37
CA VAL A 34 -26.87 27.53 4.67
C VAL A 34 -26.44 26.80 3.39
N SER A 35 -27.21 26.91 2.31
CA SER A 35 -26.85 26.31 1.02
C SER A 35 -25.54 26.88 0.45
N LYS A 36 -25.32 28.19 0.57
CA LYS A 36 -24.05 28.84 0.16
C LYS A 36 -22.86 28.41 1.02
N TRP A 37 -23.07 28.15 2.32
CA TRP A 37 -22.03 27.61 3.19
C TRP A 37 -21.67 26.17 2.83
N GLU A 38 -22.68 25.31 2.63
CA GLU A 38 -22.46 23.90 2.26
C GLU A 38 -21.78 23.75 0.89
N SER A 39 -22.04 24.66 -0.04
CA SER A 39 -21.41 24.69 -1.37
C SER A 39 -20.07 25.42 -1.41
N GLY A 40 -19.63 26.03 -0.30
CA GLY A 40 -18.39 26.78 -0.22
C GLY A 40 -18.40 28.12 -0.97
N ILE A 41 -19.58 28.60 -1.37
CA ILE A 41 -19.78 29.89 -2.05
C ILE A 41 -19.57 31.05 -1.08
N SER A 42 -19.95 30.88 0.20
CA SER A 42 -19.69 31.84 1.26
C SER A 42 -19.27 31.14 2.55
N ARG A 43 -18.66 31.88 3.48
CA ARG A 43 -18.34 31.38 4.83
C ARG A 43 -19.36 31.90 5.85
N PRO A 44 -19.74 31.07 6.84
CA PRO A 44 -20.47 31.55 8.01
C PRO A 44 -19.61 32.53 8.83
N SER A 45 -20.25 33.49 9.49
CA SER A 45 -19.59 34.36 10.46
C SER A 45 -19.16 33.58 11.70
N THR A 46 -18.28 34.15 12.52
CA THR A 46 -17.85 33.52 13.79
C THR A 46 -19.03 33.22 14.71
N GLY A 47 -20.01 34.13 14.81
CA GLY A 47 -21.23 33.88 15.59
C GLY A 47 -22.02 32.67 15.06
N ASN A 48 -22.20 32.59 13.75
CA ASN A 48 -22.92 31.46 13.14
C ASN A 48 -22.15 30.15 13.28
N LEU A 49 -20.82 30.18 13.30
CA LEU A 49 -19.99 29.00 13.55
C LEU A 49 -20.18 28.46 14.97
N ILE A 50 -20.30 29.34 15.97
CA ILE A 50 -20.59 28.94 17.36
C ILE A 50 -21.98 28.29 17.43
N CYS A 51 -23.00 28.92 16.84
CA CYS A 51 -24.35 28.33 16.80
C CYS A 51 -24.39 26.99 16.06
N LEU A 52 -23.62 26.82 14.98
CA LEU A 52 -23.49 25.53 14.28
C LEU A 52 -22.83 24.46 15.15
N ALA A 53 -21.79 24.83 15.89
CA ALA A 53 -21.08 23.93 16.79
C ALA A 53 -22.00 23.44 17.93
N GLU A 54 -22.78 24.36 18.51
CA GLU A 54 -23.79 24.06 19.52
C GLU A 54 -24.92 23.19 18.96
N LEU A 55 -25.48 23.54 17.79
CA LEU A 55 -26.57 22.78 17.15
C LEU A 55 -26.15 21.33 16.84
N PHE A 56 -24.90 21.12 16.45
CA PHE A 56 -24.38 19.81 16.15
C PHE A 56 -23.72 19.14 17.36
N ASP A 57 -23.69 19.74 18.54
CA ASP A 57 -23.03 19.18 19.73
C ASP A 57 -21.58 18.75 19.45
N VAL A 58 -20.80 19.64 18.83
CA VAL A 58 -19.39 19.44 18.51
C VAL A 58 -18.57 20.63 18.99
N SER A 59 -17.34 20.39 19.43
CA SER A 59 -16.46 21.48 19.83
C SER A 59 -16.10 22.36 18.63
N LEU A 60 -16.00 23.67 18.86
CA LEU A 60 -15.64 24.63 17.81
C LEU A 60 -14.27 24.29 17.21
N ASP A 61 -13.31 23.87 18.03
CA ASP A 61 -11.99 23.41 17.58
C ASP A 61 -12.09 22.21 16.64
N ALA A 62 -12.93 21.22 16.98
CA ALA A 62 -13.17 20.09 16.08
C ALA A 62 -13.85 20.55 14.80
N PHE A 63 -14.76 21.53 14.86
CA PHE A 63 -15.50 22.06 13.72
C PHE A 63 -14.61 22.83 12.73
N THR A 64 -13.65 23.60 13.25
CA THR A 64 -12.72 24.42 12.46
C THR A 64 -11.41 23.74 12.13
N GLN A 65 -11.07 22.63 12.79
CA GLN A 65 -9.93 21.81 12.38
C GLN A 65 -10.10 21.41 10.92
N GLU A 66 -9.26 22.00 10.07
CA GLU A 66 -8.98 21.47 8.75
C GLU A 66 -8.45 20.06 8.98
N THR A 67 -9.32 19.06 8.85
CA THR A 67 -8.85 17.68 8.79
C THR A 67 -7.98 17.63 7.55
N SER A 68 -6.66 17.65 7.75
CA SER A 68 -5.70 17.30 6.72
C SER A 68 -6.21 16.04 6.03
N ASP A 69 -6.63 16.19 4.78
CA ASP A 69 -7.29 15.24 3.89
C ASP A 69 -7.39 13.78 4.37
N ASN A 70 -8.31 13.48 5.27
CA ASN A 70 -8.57 12.09 5.67
C ASN A 70 -9.35 11.34 4.56
N SER A 71 -10.01 12.07 3.66
CA SER A 71 -10.64 11.56 2.43
C SER A 71 -9.61 10.88 1.50
N GLY A 72 -8.46 11.53 1.29
CA GLY A 72 -7.36 10.97 0.51
C GLY A 72 -6.79 9.70 1.15
N ASN A 73 -6.63 9.71 2.48
CA ASN A 73 -6.11 8.56 3.21
C ASN A 73 -7.07 7.35 3.22
N VAL A 74 -8.38 7.58 3.36
CA VAL A 74 -9.39 6.50 3.30
C VAL A 74 -9.47 5.91 1.89
N LYS A 75 -9.44 6.74 0.84
CA LYS A 75 -9.46 6.26 -0.55
C LYS A 75 -8.19 5.50 -0.89
N LYS A 76 -7.01 6.05 -0.55
CA LYS A 76 -5.70 5.40 -0.69
C LYS A 76 -5.63 4.05 0.04
N ARG A 77 -6.13 3.96 1.28
CA ARG A 77 -6.17 2.71 2.05
C ARG A 77 -7.08 1.65 1.39
N LYS A 78 -8.25 2.06 0.87
CA LYS A 78 -9.13 1.15 0.10
C LYS A 78 -8.44 0.64 -1.15
N ASP A 79 -7.79 1.50 -1.92
CA ASP A 79 -7.10 1.12 -3.16
C ASP A 79 -5.91 0.18 -2.87
N ILE A 80 -5.11 0.46 -1.83
CA ILE A 80 -4.05 -0.45 -1.36
C ILE A 80 -4.63 -1.82 -0.99
N SER A 81 -5.74 -1.88 -0.26
CA SER A 81 -6.36 -3.17 0.12
C SER A 81 -6.85 -3.98 -1.07
N LYS A 82 -7.32 -3.31 -2.14
CA LYS A 82 -7.75 -3.98 -3.38
C LYS A 82 -6.54 -4.56 -4.11
N THR A 83 -5.47 -3.78 -4.26
CA THR A 83 -4.23 -4.22 -4.90
C THR A 83 -3.60 -5.39 -4.14
N LEU A 84 -3.56 -5.33 -2.80
CA LEU A 84 -3.05 -6.43 -1.97
C LEU A 84 -3.87 -7.71 -2.15
N LYS A 85 -5.20 -7.62 -2.16
CA LYS A 85 -6.07 -8.80 -2.40
C LYS A 85 -5.78 -9.45 -3.76
N ILE A 86 -5.59 -8.65 -4.81
CA ILE A 86 -5.25 -9.15 -6.14
C ILE A 86 -3.92 -9.91 -6.09
N ILE A 87 -2.87 -9.29 -5.53
CA ILE A 87 -1.53 -9.90 -5.44
C ILE A 87 -1.59 -11.25 -4.68
N VAL A 88 -2.28 -11.29 -3.55
CA VAL A 88 -2.43 -12.52 -2.76
C VAL A 88 -3.17 -13.61 -3.54
N CYS A 89 -4.26 -13.27 -4.25
CA CYS A 89 -4.97 -14.21 -5.10
C CYS A 89 -4.08 -14.75 -6.24
N THR A 90 -3.28 -13.89 -6.87
CA THR A 90 -2.38 -14.30 -7.96
C THR A 90 -1.29 -15.24 -7.45
N ILE A 91 -0.65 -14.93 -6.32
CA ILE A 91 0.37 -15.79 -5.71
C ILE A 91 -0.22 -17.15 -5.34
N PHE A 92 -1.40 -17.17 -4.70
CA PHE A 92 -2.07 -18.40 -4.31
C PHE A 92 -2.39 -19.30 -5.52
N GLY A 93 -2.85 -18.71 -6.63
CA GLY A 93 -3.07 -19.43 -7.89
C GLY A 93 -1.79 -20.05 -8.46
N ILE A 94 -0.68 -19.31 -8.44
CA ILE A 94 0.63 -19.82 -8.88
C ILE A 94 1.10 -20.98 -8.00
N CYS A 95 0.92 -20.89 -6.68
CA CYS A 95 1.28 -21.97 -5.75
C CYS A 95 0.46 -23.25 -5.99
N ILE A 96 -0.85 -23.12 -6.22
CA ILE A 96 -1.72 -24.26 -6.55
C ILE A 96 -1.27 -24.90 -7.87
N LEU A 97 -1.01 -24.09 -8.89
CA LEU A 97 -0.53 -24.59 -10.18
C LEU A 97 0.79 -25.36 -10.01
N HIS A 98 1.71 -24.82 -9.23
CA HIS A 98 2.99 -25.48 -8.94
C HIS A 98 2.81 -26.82 -8.22
N PHE A 99 1.90 -26.86 -7.24
CA PHE A 99 1.56 -28.08 -6.51
C PHE A 99 0.95 -29.15 -7.42
N ILE A 100 0.03 -28.76 -8.32
CA ILE A 100 -0.59 -29.67 -9.28
C ILE A 100 0.47 -30.25 -10.24
N ILE A 101 1.37 -29.39 -10.75
CA ILE A 101 2.48 -29.83 -11.62
C ILE A 101 3.34 -30.86 -10.88
N TRP A 102 3.72 -30.57 -9.64
CA TRP A 102 4.50 -31.50 -8.81
C TRP A 102 3.77 -32.83 -8.54
N ALA A 103 2.47 -32.78 -8.26
CA ALA A 103 1.66 -33.97 -8.02
C ALA A 103 1.56 -34.87 -9.27
N ILE A 104 1.40 -34.26 -10.46
CA ILE A 104 1.40 -34.99 -11.73
C ILE A 104 2.78 -35.63 -11.97
N PHE A 105 3.86 -34.87 -11.77
CA PHE A 105 5.23 -35.39 -11.90
C PHE A 105 5.49 -36.57 -10.97
N TYR A 106 5.09 -36.46 -9.70
CA TYR A 106 5.23 -37.53 -8.71
C TYR A 106 4.40 -38.77 -9.08
N GLY A 107 3.18 -38.57 -9.57
CA GLY A 107 2.33 -39.66 -10.07
C GLY A 107 2.92 -40.36 -11.30
N MET A 108 3.48 -39.60 -12.25
CA MET A 108 4.18 -40.16 -13.42
C MET A 108 5.44 -40.95 -13.03
N TYR A 109 6.23 -40.45 -12.07
CA TYR A 109 7.38 -41.15 -11.51
C TYR A 109 6.97 -42.50 -10.90
N SER A 110 5.87 -42.53 -10.16
CA SER A 110 5.37 -43.74 -9.49
C SER A 110 4.82 -44.81 -10.46
N LEU A 111 4.43 -44.43 -11.69
CA LEU A 111 3.80 -45.32 -12.68
C LEU A 111 4.76 -45.93 -13.70
N LYS A 112 5.96 -45.36 -13.93
CA LYS A 112 6.92 -45.85 -14.94
C LYS A 112 8.33 -45.94 -14.36
N GLY A 113 8.67 -47.13 -13.89
CA GLY A 113 9.84 -47.42 -13.05
C GLY A 113 11.24 -47.30 -13.66
N ASP A 114 11.44 -46.93 -14.93
CA ASP A 114 12.82 -46.84 -15.50
C ASP A 114 13.03 -45.65 -16.46
N VAL A 115 12.07 -45.31 -17.33
CA VAL A 115 12.24 -44.23 -18.35
C VAL A 115 12.22 -42.81 -17.74
N PHE A 116 11.65 -42.64 -16.55
CA PHE A 116 11.54 -41.32 -15.90
C PHE A 116 12.78 -40.95 -15.07
N ALA A 117 13.53 -41.93 -14.59
CA ALA A 117 14.72 -41.72 -13.76
C ALA A 117 15.85 -41.01 -14.54
N GLU A 118 16.04 -41.34 -15.82
CA GLU A 118 17.05 -40.68 -16.67
C GLU A 118 16.71 -39.21 -16.97
N ASN A 119 15.42 -38.90 -17.13
CA ASN A 119 14.94 -37.56 -17.47
C ASN A 119 14.76 -36.62 -16.27
N ILE A 120 14.75 -37.17 -15.04
CA ILE A 120 14.71 -36.39 -13.80
C ILE A 120 15.95 -35.50 -13.66
N SER A 121 17.10 -36.00 -14.10
CA SER A 121 18.37 -35.26 -14.08
C SER A 121 18.30 -33.99 -14.94
N ALA A 122 17.72 -34.08 -16.14
CA ALA A 122 17.54 -32.95 -17.04
C ALA A 122 16.60 -31.90 -16.45
N PHE A 123 15.48 -32.33 -15.83
CA PHE A 123 14.54 -31.43 -15.18
C PHE A 123 15.15 -30.69 -13.98
N LEU A 124 15.81 -31.43 -13.08
CA LEU A 124 16.51 -30.84 -11.93
C LEU A 124 17.60 -29.86 -12.38
N THR A 125 18.26 -30.15 -13.49
CA THR A 125 19.26 -29.25 -14.09
C THR A 125 18.62 -27.96 -14.57
N VAL A 126 17.49 -28.01 -15.29
CA VAL A 126 16.78 -26.80 -15.75
C VAL A 126 16.31 -25.95 -14.57
N PHE A 127 15.73 -26.56 -13.53
CA PHE A 127 15.31 -25.82 -12.33
C PHE A 127 16.50 -25.22 -11.57
N SER A 128 17.62 -25.94 -11.47
CA SER A 128 18.86 -25.43 -10.89
C SER A 128 19.41 -24.24 -11.69
N VAL A 129 19.39 -24.31 -13.03
CA VAL A 129 19.83 -23.21 -13.90
C VAL A 129 18.92 -21.98 -13.75
N ILE A 130 17.60 -22.15 -13.76
CA ILE A 130 16.64 -21.06 -13.54
C ILE A 130 16.83 -20.47 -12.14
N GLY A 131 16.94 -21.31 -11.12
CA GLY A 131 17.18 -20.87 -9.73
C GLY A 131 18.48 -20.10 -9.59
N THR A 132 19.55 -20.57 -10.24
CA THR A 132 20.86 -19.90 -10.27
C THR A 132 20.79 -18.57 -11.01
N ALA A 133 20.08 -18.50 -12.14
CA ALA A 133 19.84 -17.26 -12.87
C ALA A 133 19.04 -16.26 -12.01
N CYS A 134 17.93 -16.68 -11.43
CA CYS A 134 17.15 -15.84 -10.51
C CYS A 134 18.02 -15.34 -9.35
N TYR A 135 18.83 -16.20 -8.75
CA TYR A 135 19.73 -15.82 -7.66
C TYR A 135 20.87 -14.89 -8.10
N ALA A 136 21.34 -14.99 -9.34
CA ALA A 136 22.35 -14.08 -9.88
C ALA A 136 21.76 -12.69 -10.19
N PHE A 137 20.54 -12.64 -10.71
CA PHE A 137 19.90 -11.40 -11.18
C PHE A 137 19.10 -10.66 -10.10
N LEU A 138 18.39 -11.35 -9.20
CA LEU A 138 17.55 -10.72 -8.17
C LEU A 138 18.33 -9.78 -7.23
N PRO A 139 19.50 -10.16 -6.70
CA PRO A 139 20.30 -9.26 -5.85
C PRO A 139 20.79 -8.04 -6.63
N THR A 140 21.12 -8.18 -7.92
CA THR A 140 21.56 -7.04 -8.74
C THR A 140 20.44 -6.02 -8.97
N ALA A 141 19.22 -6.50 -9.25
CA ALA A 141 18.04 -5.64 -9.35
C ALA A 141 17.72 -4.96 -8.00
N GLY A 142 17.87 -5.69 -6.90
CA GLY A 142 17.70 -5.15 -5.56
C GLY A 142 18.71 -4.05 -5.20
N VAL A 143 19.99 -4.20 -5.57
CA VAL A 143 21.02 -3.17 -5.37
C VAL A 143 20.67 -1.89 -6.12
N LEU A 144 20.18 -2.01 -7.37
CA LEU A 144 19.72 -0.85 -8.15
C LEU A 144 18.53 -0.14 -7.49
N MET A 145 17.55 -0.89 -7.00
CA MET A 145 16.41 -0.31 -6.29
C MET A 145 16.82 0.39 -5.00
N SER A 146 17.70 -0.22 -4.21
CA SER A 146 18.18 0.35 -2.94
C SER A 146 19.08 1.56 -3.16
N ALA A 147 19.85 1.62 -4.25
CA ALA A 147 20.54 2.85 -4.68
C ALA A 147 19.56 4.00 -4.96
N GLY A 148 18.39 3.71 -5.55
CA GLY A 148 17.31 4.69 -5.71
C GLY A 148 16.81 5.26 -4.38
N ILE A 149 16.67 4.41 -3.35
CA ILE A 149 16.27 4.86 -1.99
C ILE A 149 17.32 5.80 -1.39
N VAL A 150 18.61 5.51 -1.58
CA VAL A 150 19.70 6.40 -1.12
C VAL A 150 19.63 7.76 -1.81
N ILE A 151 19.38 7.79 -3.13
CA ILE A 151 19.25 9.03 -3.89
C ILE A 151 18.07 9.86 -3.39
N VAL A 152 16.91 9.23 -3.18
CA VAL A 152 15.72 9.91 -2.61
C VAL A 152 16.02 10.48 -1.23
N GLY A 153 16.69 9.70 -0.36
CA GLY A 153 17.08 10.19 0.96
C GLY A 153 18.06 11.35 0.93
N ALA A 154 18.98 11.36 -0.04
CA ALA A 154 19.91 12.48 -0.24
C ALA A 154 19.19 13.76 -0.72
N ILE A 155 18.22 13.63 -1.63
CA ILE A 155 17.41 14.75 -2.13
C ILE A 155 16.55 15.35 -1.00
N ASP A 156 15.91 14.49 -0.20
CA ASP A 156 15.02 14.90 0.90
C ASP A 156 15.78 15.30 2.18
N LYS A 157 17.13 15.29 2.16
CA LYS A 157 18.00 15.45 3.35
C LYS A 157 17.62 14.55 4.54
N SER A 158 16.93 13.45 4.27
CA SER A 158 16.48 12.50 5.30
C SER A 158 17.56 11.45 5.53
N LYS A 159 18.25 11.57 6.67
CA LYS A 159 19.34 10.66 7.04
C LYS A 159 18.85 9.22 7.24
N GLU A 160 17.61 9.03 7.69
CA GLU A 160 17.04 7.71 7.98
C GLU A 160 16.74 6.93 6.69
N THR A 161 16.17 7.58 5.67
CA THR A 161 15.89 6.93 4.38
C THR A 161 17.18 6.61 3.62
N ALA A 162 18.16 7.50 3.64
CA ALA A 162 19.48 7.24 3.07
C ALA A 162 20.19 6.07 3.77
N LEU A 163 20.16 6.02 5.11
CA LEU A 163 20.74 4.93 5.89
C LEU A 163 20.05 3.59 5.60
N THR A 164 18.72 3.59 5.48
CA THR A 164 17.94 2.39 5.13
C THR A 164 18.36 1.85 3.76
N GLY A 165 18.57 2.73 2.77
CA GLY A 165 19.06 2.34 1.45
C GLY A 165 20.47 1.72 1.50
N ILE A 166 21.39 2.30 2.26
CA ILE A 166 22.76 1.77 2.44
C ILE A 166 22.74 0.38 3.09
N ILE A 167 21.94 0.20 4.14
CA ILE A 167 21.80 -1.10 4.81
C ILE A 167 21.30 -2.18 3.85
N LEU A 168 20.30 -1.84 3.01
CA LEU A 168 19.77 -2.76 2.00
C LEU A 168 20.80 -3.13 0.94
N ILE A 169 21.61 -2.16 0.47
CA ILE A 169 22.73 -2.42 -0.45
C ILE A 169 23.71 -3.40 0.18
N CYS A 170 24.14 -3.15 1.44
CA CYS A 170 25.06 -4.02 2.15
C CYS A 170 24.50 -5.44 2.32
N ALA A 171 23.23 -5.57 2.72
CA ALA A 171 22.58 -6.88 2.86
C ALA A 171 22.54 -7.66 1.54
N MET A 172 22.25 -6.99 0.42
CA MET A 172 22.20 -7.62 -0.90
C MET A 172 23.59 -8.00 -1.43
N LEU A 173 24.62 -7.20 -1.14
CA LEU A 173 26.01 -7.54 -1.45
C LEU A 173 26.49 -8.73 -0.62
N LEU A 174 26.11 -8.82 0.66
CA LEU A 174 26.42 -9.97 1.52
C LEU A 174 25.73 -11.26 1.04
N LEU A 175 24.45 -11.17 0.66
CA LEU A 175 23.73 -12.30 0.05
C LEU A 175 24.45 -12.83 -1.20
N ARG A 176 25.10 -11.94 -1.98
CA ARG A 176 25.88 -12.32 -3.16
C ARG A 176 27.14 -13.13 -2.85
N LEU A 177 27.67 -13.06 -1.62
CA LEU A 177 28.87 -13.78 -1.20
C LEU A 177 28.59 -15.22 -0.74
N LEU A 178 27.34 -15.53 -0.34
CA LEU A 178 26.97 -16.87 0.16
C LEU A 178 27.27 -18.02 -0.82
N PRO A 179 26.99 -17.91 -2.13
CA PRO A 179 27.34 -18.97 -3.08
C PRO A 179 28.85 -19.08 -3.28
N LEU A 180 29.57 -17.97 -3.24
CA LEU A 180 31.03 -17.96 -3.37
C LEU A 180 31.67 -18.73 -2.22
N MET A 181 31.15 -18.55 -1.00
CA MET A 181 31.56 -19.31 0.18
C MET A 181 31.18 -20.79 0.07
N TYR A 182 29.98 -21.10 -0.44
CA TYR A 182 29.54 -22.48 -0.65
C TYR A 182 30.42 -23.22 -1.67
N ILE A 183 30.71 -22.59 -2.82
CA ILE A 183 31.61 -23.14 -3.85
C ILE A 183 33.02 -23.30 -3.27
N HIS A 184 33.52 -22.31 -2.54
CA HIS A 184 34.84 -22.40 -1.90
C HIS A 184 34.91 -23.55 -0.88
N MET A 185 33.85 -23.80 -0.11
CA MET A 185 33.80 -24.96 0.79
C MET A 185 33.83 -26.31 0.04
N GLN A 186 33.18 -26.42 -1.12
CA GLN A 186 33.18 -27.64 -1.94
C GLN A 186 34.51 -27.88 -2.69
N ILE A 187 35.31 -26.84 -2.90
CA ILE A 187 36.62 -26.96 -3.56
C ILE A 187 37.72 -27.28 -2.53
N VAL A 188 37.60 -26.77 -1.31
CA VAL A 188 38.62 -26.89 -0.26
C VAL A 188 38.49 -28.17 0.56
N TYR A 189 37.29 -28.75 0.66
CA TYR A 189 37.00 -30.00 1.38
C TYR A 189 36.57 -31.10 0.42
#